data_AF-A0A923ZWV8-F1
#
_entry.id   AF-A0A923ZWV8-F1
#
_cell.length_a   1.000
_cell.length_b   1.000
_cell.length_c   1.000
_cell.angle_alpha   90.00
_cell.angle_beta   90.00
_cell.angle_gamma   90.00
#
_symmetry.space_group_name_H-M   'P 1'
#
loop_
_entity.id
_entity.type
_entity.pdbx_description
1 polymer ?
#
loop_
_entity_poly.entity_id
_entity_poly.type
_entity_poly.pdbx_seq_one_letter_code
_entity_poly.pdbx_strand_id
1 'polypeptide(L)'
;MKNKLLYLTFTLVTLFACKKGVEDPAFSLLTRRGRLSNDWQIKTISTQNQTTTVITNPNQTPITITSSFSLIFDNSDYTRSYTAPNTNNKTTPDTIITGTVAIHRMSFYKDGTWNREQEYTITYDSSINNTNVKIKKAINTQEQGVWAFLRGTKPDRKDKEELQLSTRQSVQKTVYDIIYPNNITPTTTINETATTTYQDNERQELWRLIGLKGNKTIATIENKPQTDTKTVSQTTGNQPTTSTLSTTVKQLTTILLQD
;
A
#
# COMPACT_ATOMS: atom_id res chain seq x y z
N MET A 1 1.48 -63.36 24.79
CA MET A 1 1.93 -61.95 24.86
C MET A 1 1.95 -61.38 23.46
N LYS A 2 0.84 -60.80 23.00
CA LYS A 2 0.71 -60.25 21.64
C LYS A 2 -0.09 -58.95 21.71
N ASN A 3 0.31 -57.97 20.91
CA ASN A 3 -0.45 -56.78 20.49
C ASN A 3 -0.48 -55.56 21.44
N LYS A 4 0.68 -54.93 21.69
CA LYS A 4 0.72 -53.53 22.19
C LYS A 4 1.69 -52.60 21.42
N LEU A 5 2.04 -52.94 20.17
CA LEU A 5 2.97 -52.16 19.35
C LEU A 5 2.35 -51.72 18.01
N LEU A 6 1.11 -51.20 18.03
CA LEU A 6 0.42 -50.73 16.83
C LEU A 6 -0.47 -49.49 17.08
N TYR A 7 -0.04 -48.59 17.97
CA TYR A 7 -0.75 -47.32 18.22
C TYR A 7 0.13 -46.07 18.08
N LEU A 8 1.43 -46.20 17.79
CA LEU A 8 2.34 -45.04 17.68
C LEU A 8 2.60 -44.59 16.24
N THR A 9 2.16 -45.34 15.23
CA THR A 9 2.42 -45.03 13.81
C THR A 9 1.26 -44.32 13.10
N PHE A 10 0.08 -44.22 13.70
CA PHE A 10 -1.07 -43.51 13.10
C PHE A 10 -1.13 -42.02 13.47
N THR A 11 -0.41 -41.59 14.50
CA THR A 11 -0.37 -40.18 14.96
C THR A 11 0.58 -39.29 14.15
N LEU A 12 1.38 -39.86 13.24
CA LEU A 12 2.43 -39.12 12.50
C LEU A 12 1.98 -38.61 11.12
N VAL A 13 0.86 -39.13 10.57
CA VAL A 13 0.43 -38.81 9.19
C VAL A 13 -0.47 -37.56 9.12
N THR A 14 -1.00 -37.06 10.24
CA THR A 14 -1.85 -35.85 10.26
C THR A 14 -1.07 -34.53 10.39
N LEU A 15 0.26 -34.56 10.53
CA LEU A 15 1.10 -33.36 10.67
C LEU A 15 1.45 -32.66 9.34
N PHE A 16 1.21 -33.32 8.20
CA PHE A 16 1.55 -32.78 6.87
C PHE A 16 0.42 -32.01 6.18
N ALA A 17 -0.76 -31.87 6.78
CA ALA A 17 -1.76 -30.88 6.35
C ALA A 17 -1.37 -29.45 6.79
N CYS A 18 -0.08 -29.12 6.67
CA CYS A 18 0.48 -27.86 7.10
C CYS A 18 0.04 -26.73 6.15
N LYS A 19 -0.93 -25.95 6.64
CA LYS A 19 -1.46 -24.67 6.12
C LYS A 19 -0.38 -23.58 6.12
N LYS A 20 0.71 -23.80 5.40
CA LYS A 20 1.95 -23.00 5.44
C LYS A 20 2.25 -22.38 4.08
N GLY A 21 2.70 -21.13 4.12
CA GLY A 21 3.29 -20.44 2.97
C GLY A 21 4.55 -21.15 2.48
N VAL A 22 4.92 -20.90 1.23
CA VAL A 22 6.06 -21.57 0.55
C VAL A 22 7.39 -21.37 1.26
N GLU A 23 7.55 -20.27 2.00
CA GLU A 23 8.77 -19.95 2.75
C GLU A 23 8.63 -20.09 4.27
N ASP A 24 7.58 -20.74 4.77
CA ASP A 24 7.42 -20.95 6.20
C ASP A 24 8.41 -22.00 6.75
N PRO A 25 8.92 -21.81 7.99
CA PRO A 25 9.66 -22.84 8.72
C PRO A 25 8.95 -24.19 8.73
N ALA A 26 9.73 -25.25 8.47
CA ALA A 26 9.26 -26.63 8.49
C ALA A 26 8.63 -27.02 9.84
N PHE A 27 9.13 -26.45 10.94
CA PHE A 27 8.58 -26.59 12.28
C PHE A 27 8.55 -25.24 13.02
N SER A 28 7.51 -25.01 13.80
CA SER A 28 7.37 -23.84 14.67
C SER A 28 6.46 -24.21 15.84
N LEU A 29 6.88 -23.88 17.06
CA LEU A 29 6.05 -24.02 18.27
C LEU A 29 4.96 -22.93 18.35
N LEU A 30 5.18 -21.81 17.64
CA LEU A 30 4.23 -20.72 17.55
C LEU A 30 3.28 -20.90 16.36
N THR A 31 2.01 -20.55 16.57
CA THR A 31 1.01 -20.45 15.49
C THR A 31 1.38 -19.33 14.52
N ARG A 32 0.85 -19.32 13.27
CA ARG A 32 1.03 -18.17 12.35
C ARG A 32 0.57 -16.84 12.98
N ARG A 33 -0.52 -16.86 13.75
CA ARG A 33 -0.98 -15.69 14.52
C ARG A 33 0.09 -15.26 15.54
N GLY A 34 0.60 -16.21 16.34
CA GLY A 34 1.64 -15.93 17.32
C GLY A 34 2.95 -15.44 16.72
N ARG A 35 3.31 -15.90 15.51
CA ARG A 35 4.50 -15.42 14.78
C ARG A 35 4.32 -14.04 14.18
N LEU A 36 3.12 -13.70 13.70
CA LEU A 36 2.84 -12.38 13.13
C LEU A 36 2.66 -11.32 14.22
N SER A 37 2.14 -11.70 15.40
CA SER A 37 1.85 -10.77 16.49
C SER A 37 3.11 -10.23 17.18
N ASN A 38 3.77 -9.27 16.54
CA ASN A 38 4.96 -8.58 17.02
C ASN A 38 4.95 -7.11 16.53
N ASP A 39 5.92 -6.34 16.99
CA ASP A 39 6.30 -5.06 16.40
C ASP A 39 7.28 -5.32 15.25
N TRP A 40 7.01 -4.74 14.09
CA TRP A 40 7.78 -4.95 12.88
C TRP A 40 8.29 -3.62 12.35
N GLN A 41 9.57 -3.55 12.05
CA GLN A 41 10.12 -2.53 11.17
C GLN A 41 9.93 -2.96 9.72
N ILE A 42 9.43 -2.04 8.89
CA ILE A 42 9.45 -2.25 7.45
C ILE A 42 10.87 -1.92 6.97
N LYS A 43 11.51 -2.90 6.33
CA LYS A 43 12.86 -2.73 5.78
C LYS A 43 12.84 -2.34 4.32
N THR A 44 11.96 -2.96 3.55
CA THR A 44 11.81 -2.63 2.13
C THR A 44 10.35 -2.60 1.72
N ILE A 45 10.03 -1.68 0.82
CA ILE A 45 8.78 -1.66 0.07
C ILE A 45 9.12 -1.47 -1.41
N SER A 46 8.51 -2.28 -2.26
CA SER A 46 8.48 -2.05 -3.69
C SER A 46 7.03 -2.05 -4.15
N THR A 47 6.54 -0.90 -4.60
CA THR A 47 5.19 -0.74 -5.14
C THR A 47 5.27 -0.36 -6.60
N GLN A 48 4.51 -1.06 -7.42
CA GLN A 48 4.23 -0.69 -8.80
C GLN A 48 2.73 -0.46 -8.96
N ASN A 49 2.40 0.74 -9.42
CA ASN A 49 1.03 1.15 -9.67
C ASN A 49 0.84 1.56 -11.11
N GLN A 50 -0.28 1.13 -11.68
CA GLN A 50 -0.75 1.56 -12.98
C GLN A 50 -2.18 2.07 -12.84
N THR A 51 -2.42 3.28 -13.32
CA THR A 51 -3.73 3.91 -13.35
C THR A 51 -4.15 4.09 -14.79
N THR A 52 -5.29 3.51 -15.15
CA THR A 52 -5.92 3.68 -16.45
C THR A 52 -7.22 4.45 -16.28
N THR A 53 -7.32 5.61 -16.91
CA THR A 53 -8.53 6.42 -16.96
C THR A 53 -9.10 6.38 -18.37
N VAL A 54 -10.37 6.00 -18.49
CA VAL A 54 -11.14 6.04 -19.74
C VAL A 54 -12.14 7.19 -19.65
N ILE A 55 -12.08 8.08 -20.63
CA ILE A 55 -12.99 9.22 -20.78
C ILE A 55 -13.92 8.91 -21.95
N THR A 56 -15.21 8.81 -21.66
CA THR A 56 -16.24 8.57 -22.68
C THR A 56 -17.07 9.85 -22.84
N ASN A 57 -17.00 10.44 -24.04
CA ASN A 57 -17.82 11.58 -24.44
C ASN A 57 -18.92 11.11 -25.42
N PRO A 58 -20.11 11.74 -25.42
CA PRO A 58 -21.15 11.42 -26.38
C PRO A 58 -20.64 11.65 -27.81
N ASN A 59 -20.88 10.69 -28.70
CA ASN A 59 -20.53 10.76 -30.13
C ASN A 59 -19.02 10.91 -30.42
N GLN A 60 -18.14 10.52 -29.49
CA GLN A 60 -16.69 10.50 -29.69
C GLN A 60 -16.10 9.14 -29.32
N THR A 61 -14.96 8.80 -29.92
CA THR A 61 -14.18 7.63 -29.51
C THR A 61 -13.65 7.85 -28.07
N PRO A 62 -13.74 6.85 -27.18
CA PRO A 62 -13.19 6.96 -25.83
C PRO A 62 -11.70 7.27 -25.84
N ILE A 63 -11.27 8.13 -24.93
CA ILE A 63 -9.85 8.46 -24.71
C ILE A 63 -9.35 7.63 -23.53
N THR A 64 -8.27 6.87 -23.74
CA THR A 64 -7.64 6.08 -22.69
C THR A 64 -6.31 6.71 -22.29
N ILE A 65 -6.18 7.02 -21.01
CA ILE A 65 -4.99 7.62 -20.41
C ILE A 65 -4.41 6.60 -19.45
N THR A 66 -3.16 6.20 -19.65
CA THR A 66 -2.45 5.30 -18.72
C THR A 66 -1.24 6.00 -18.15
N SER A 67 -1.15 6.03 -16.82
CA SER A 67 0.03 6.48 -16.07
C SER A 67 0.50 5.37 -15.14
N SER A 68 1.77 5.42 -14.77
CA SER A 68 2.35 4.48 -13.81
C SER A 68 3.24 5.21 -12.81
N PHE A 69 3.37 4.63 -11.62
CA PHE A 69 4.41 5.06 -10.70
C PHE A 69 5.06 3.85 -10.04
N SER A 70 6.33 4.01 -9.69
CA SER A 70 7.07 3.07 -8.86
C SER A 70 7.48 3.76 -7.57
N LEU A 71 7.35 3.06 -6.45
CA LEU A 71 7.84 3.48 -5.15
C LEU A 71 8.80 2.41 -4.65
N ILE A 72 10.00 2.85 -4.29
CA ILE A 72 11.02 2.03 -3.65
C ILE A 72 11.34 2.66 -2.31
N PHE A 73 11.24 1.85 -1.27
CA PHE A 73 11.75 2.14 0.05
C PHE A 73 12.78 1.07 0.38
N ASP A 74 13.98 1.50 0.75
CA ASP A 74 15.06 0.63 1.21
C ASP A 74 15.70 1.22 2.46
N ASN A 75 15.36 0.64 3.61
CA ASN A 75 15.75 1.03 4.96
C ASN A 75 15.36 2.46 5.36
N SER A 76 16.06 3.47 4.86
CA SER A 76 15.77 4.89 5.10
C SER A 76 15.48 5.63 3.81
N ASP A 77 15.85 5.09 2.66
CA ASP A 77 15.82 5.81 1.40
C ASP A 77 14.45 5.65 0.74
N TYR A 78 13.87 6.77 0.33
CA TYR A 78 12.60 6.82 -0.37
C TYR A 78 12.81 7.34 -1.79
N THR A 79 12.35 6.58 -2.77
CA THR A 79 12.30 7.01 -4.17
C THR A 79 10.92 6.75 -4.73
N ARG A 80 10.34 7.76 -5.37
CA ARG A 80 9.12 7.64 -6.16
C ARG A 80 9.37 8.16 -7.57
N SER A 81 9.14 7.32 -8.56
CA SER A 81 9.15 7.71 -9.97
C SER A 81 7.73 7.73 -10.52
N TYR A 82 7.39 8.76 -11.26
CA TYR A 82 6.12 8.91 -11.95
C TYR A 82 6.36 8.96 -13.45
N THR A 83 5.75 8.02 -14.15
CA THR A 83 5.69 8.02 -15.61
C THR A 83 4.37 8.65 -16.03
N ALA A 84 4.52 9.81 -16.66
CA ALA A 84 3.43 10.64 -17.10
C ALA A 84 2.55 9.94 -18.14
N PRO A 85 1.27 10.35 -18.24
CA PRO A 85 0.31 9.67 -19.05
C PRO A 85 0.69 9.66 -20.53
N ASN A 86 0.73 8.47 -21.12
CA ASN A 86 0.88 8.36 -22.56
C ASN A 86 -0.44 8.76 -23.23
N THR A 87 -0.48 9.97 -23.78
CA THR A 87 -1.52 10.42 -24.72
C THR A 87 -0.87 10.51 -26.10
N ASN A 88 -1.37 9.73 -27.06
CA ASN A 88 -0.92 9.77 -28.45
C ASN A 88 0.60 9.58 -28.67
N ASN A 89 1.26 8.66 -27.95
CA ASN A 89 2.69 8.35 -28.05
C ASN A 89 3.65 9.50 -27.71
N LYS A 90 3.19 10.57 -27.05
CA LYS A 90 4.07 11.62 -26.54
C LYS A 90 4.47 11.29 -25.10
N THR A 91 5.68 10.77 -24.92
CA THR A 91 6.30 10.59 -23.61
C THR A 91 6.76 11.93 -23.06
N THR A 92 6.37 12.23 -21.81
CA THR A 92 6.98 13.30 -21.02
C THR A 92 8.04 12.69 -20.10
N PRO A 93 9.06 13.46 -19.69
CA PRO A 93 10.11 12.94 -18.81
C PRO A 93 9.52 12.41 -17.50
N ASP A 94 10.12 11.34 -16.96
CA ASP A 94 9.73 10.84 -15.65
C ASP A 94 10.04 11.89 -14.57
N THR A 95 9.09 12.10 -13.66
CA THR A 95 9.34 12.90 -12.45
C THR A 95 9.86 11.97 -11.36
N ILE A 96 11.05 12.25 -10.85
CA ILE A 96 11.65 11.51 -9.73
C ILE A 96 11.58 12.38 -8.47
N ILE A 97 10.96 11.83 -7.43
CA ILE A 97 10.91 12.42 -6.09
C ILE A 97 11.74 11.53 -5.17
N THR A 98 12.66 12.14 -4.45
CA THR A 98 13.47 11.46 -3.43
C THR A 98 13.16 11.98 -2.04
N GLY A 99 13.46 11.16 -1.04
CA GLY A 99 13.22 11.49 0.35
C GLY A 99 13.88 10.50 1.31
N THR A 100 13.60 10.71 2.59
CA THR A 100 14.08 9.88 3.68
C THR A 100 12.92 9.47 4.57
N VAL A 101 12.91 8.24 5.04
CA VAL A 101 11.93 7.70 6.00
C VAL A 101 12.61 7.58 7.36
N ALA A 102 12.07 8.27 8.36
CA ALA A 102 12.57 8.23 9.72
C ALA A 102 11.96 7.06 10.51
N ILE A 103 10.67 6.77 10.28
CA ILE A 103 9.94 5.70 10.95
C ILE A 103 9.09 4.96 9.91
N HIS A 104 9.17 3.63 9.90
CA HIS A 104 8.21 2.81 9.17
C HIS A 104 7.99 1.50 9.92
N ARG A 105 6.90 1.43 10.69
CA ARG A 105 6.62 0.31 11.58
C ARG A 105 5.17 -0.16 11.51
N MET A 106 4.98 -1.44 11.75
CA MET A 106 3.68 -2.06 11.90
C MET A 106 3.67 -2.97 13.13
N SER A 107 2.64 -2.83 13.95
CA SER A 107 2.43 -3.64 15.15
C SER A 107 1.20 -4.49 14.96
N PHE A 108 1.32 -5.80 15.17
CA PHE A 108 0.19 -6.72 15.15
C PHE A 108 -0.03 -7.30 16.55
N TYR A 109 -1.22 -7.13 17.09
CA TYR A 109 -1.54 -7.61 18.43
C TYR A 109 -2.32 -8.92 18.41
N LYS A 110 -2.15 -9.74 19.46
CA LYS A 110 -2.80 -11.05 19.56
C LYS A 110 -4.33 -10.98 19.62
N ASP A 111 -4.89 -9.85 20.05
CA ASP A 111 -6.33 -9.59 20.08
C ASP A 111 -6.93 -9.39 18.66
N GLY A 112 -6.10 -9.22 17.64
CA GLY A 112 -6.54 -8.98 16.27
C GLY A 112 -6.58 -7.49 15.90
N THR A 113 -6.01 -6.61 16.71
CA THR A 113 -5.79 -5.21 16.34
C THR A 113 -4.41 -5.03 15.72
N TRP A 114 -4.25 -3.99 14.89
CA TRP A 114 -2.96 -3.60 14.33
C TRP A 114 -2.83 -2.09 14.29
N ASN A 115 -1.58 -1.62 14.35
CA ASN A 115 -1.21 -0.22 14.15
C ASN A 115 -0.11 -0.10 13.08
N ARG A 116 -0.08 0.99 12.33
CA ARG A 116 1.00 1.37 11.42
C ARG A 116 1.41 2.79 11.73
N GLU A 117 2.71 3.04 11.76
CA GLU A 117 3.26 4.38 11.83
C GLU A 117 4.30 4.58 10.74
N GLN A 118 4.20 5.71 10.05
CA GLN A 118 5.08 6.09 8.97
C GLN A 118 5.46 7.57 9.13
N GLU A 119 6.75 7.87 9.09
CA GLU A 119 7.28 9.23 9.09
C GLU A 119 8.33 9.36 7.98
N TYR A 120 8.11 10.29 7.06
CA TYR A 120 9.01 10.52 5.94
C TYR A 120 9.02 11.97 5.48
N THR A 121 10.16 12.37 4.92
CA THR A 121 10.37 13.68 4.33
C THR A 121 10.71 13.51 2.86
N ILE A 122 10.02 14.22 1.98
CA ILE A 122 10.34 14.30 0.55
C ILE A 122 10.68 15.74 0.17
N THR A 123 11.48 15.89 -0.88
CA THR A 123 11.79 17.20 -1.46
C THR A 123 11.54 17.18 -2.95
N TYR A 124 10.89 18.20 -3.48
CA TYR A 124 10.63 18.35 -4.91
C TYR A 124 10.56 19.82 -5.32
N ASP A 125 10.85 20.07 -6.59
CA ASP A 125 10.70 21.40 -7.19
C ASP A 125 9.25 21.62 -7.63
N SER A 126 8.77 22.86 -7.47
CA SER A 126 7.42 23.28 -7.84
C SER A 126 7.44 24.72 -8.35
N SER A 127 6.29 25.23 -8.80
CA SER A 127 6.12 26.63 -9.19
C SER A 127 4.90 27.23 -8.49
N ILE A 128 5.09 28.34 -7.78
CA ILE A 128 4.02 29.12 -7.13
C ILE A 128 4.06 30.52 -7.73
N ASN A 129 2.98 30.96 -8.36
CA ASN A 129 2.88 32.26 -9.03
C ASN A 129 4.06 32.52 -9.99
N ASN A 130 4.37 31.53 -10.84
CA ASN A 130 5.48 31.54 -11.81
C ASN A 130 6.89 31.64 -11.18
N THR A 131 7.02 31.49 -9.86
CA THR A 131 8.30 31.43 -9.17
C THR A 131 8.63 29.97 -8.87
N ASN A 132 9.78 29.50 -9.36
CA ASN A 132 10.28 28.17 -9.01
C ASN A 132 10.63 28.15 -7.52
N VAL A 133 10.12 27.15 -6.80
CA VAL A 133 10.34 26.96 -5.37
C VAL A 133 10.72 25.52 -5.11
N LYS A 134 11.45 25.28 -4.01
CA LYS A 134 11.69 23.94 -3.49
C LYS A 134 10.74 23.70 -2.32
N ILE A 135 10.00 22.60 -2.38
CA ILE A 135 9.07 22.21 -1.32
C ILE A 135 9.69 21.03 -0.57
N LYS A 136 9.90 21.21 0.73
CA LYS A 136 10.19 20.11 1.65
C LYS A 136 8.89 19.72 2.33
N LYS A 137 8.50 18.46 2.21
CA LYS A 137 7.24 17.94 2.76
C LYS A 137 7.55 16.83 3.76
N ALA A 138 7.24 17.06 5.03
CA ALA A 138 7.29 16.05 6.08
C ALA A 138 5.87 15.48 6.31
N ILE A 139 5.76 14.16 6.34
CA ILE A 139 4.49 13.45 6.53
C ILE A 139 4.66 12.48 7.69
N ASN A 140 3.75 12.54 8.65
CA ASN A 140 3.59 11.55 9.71
C ASN A 140 2.18 10.96 9.58
N THR A 141 2.09 9.64 9.43
CA THR A 141 0.83 8.90 9.32
C THR A 141 0.77 7.86 10.43
N GLN A 142 -0.34 7.84 11.16
CA GLN A 142 -0.67 6.82 12.13
C GLN A 142 -2.00 6.18 11.74
N GLU A 143 -2.01 4.86 11.63
CA GLU A 143 -3.19 4.09 11.28
C GLU A 143 -3.41 2.96 12.28
N GLN A 144 -4.67 2.64 12.50
CA GLN A 144 -5.08 1.54 13.35
C GLN A 144 -6.30 0.83 12.80
N GLY A 145 -6.42 -0.44 13.15
CA GLY A 145 -7.50 -1.27 12.64
C GLY A 145 -7.53 -2.67 13.24
N VAL A 146 -8.24 -3.55 12.54
CA VAL A 146 -8.35 -4.97 12.88
C VAL A 146 -7.79 -5.84 11.75
N TRP A 147 -7.28 -7.01 12.09
CA TRP A 147 -6.75 -7.96 11.13
C TRP A 147 -7.23 -9.38 11.40
N ALA A 148 -7.34 -10.16 10.34
CA ALA A 148 -7.69 -11.57 10.41
C ALA A 148 -7.01 -12.36 9.30
N PHE A 149 -6.64 -13.60 9.60
CA PHE A 149 -6.31 -14.56 8.55
C PHE A 149 -7.58 -15.01 7.85
N LEU A 150 -7.56 -14.99 6.52
CA LEU A 150 -8.62 -15.56 5.72
C LEU A 150 -8.38 -17.06 5.48
N ARG A 151 -9.47 -17.79 5.26
CA ARG A 151 -9.41 -19.06 4.53
C ARG A 151 -9.11 -18.72 3.08
N GLY A 152 -8.28 -19.52 2.41
CA GLY A 152 -7.78 -19.21 1.07
C GLY A 152 -8.94 -18.78 0.15
N THR A 153 -8.91 -17.52 -0.30
CA THR A 153 -9.99 -16.92 -1.09
C THR A 153 -9.90 -17.27 -2.58
N LYS A 154 -8.79 -17.90 -2.99
CA LYS A 154 -8.56 -18.39 -4.35
C LYS A 154 -8.11 -19.86 -4.32
N PRO A 155 -8.36 -20.65 -5.39
CA PRO A 155 -8.00 -22.07 -5.46
C PRO A 155 -6.51 -22.35 -5.27
N ASP A 156 -5.64 -21.40 -5.64
CA ASP A 156 -4.19 -21.48 -5.53
C ASP A 156 -3.64 -21.02 -4.18
N ARG A 157 -4.51 -20.61 -3.24
CA ARG A 157 -4.12 -20.05 -1.93
C ARG A 157 -4.53 -20.96 -0.81
N LYS A 158 -3.58 -21.29 0.06
CA LYS A 158 -3.86 -22.14 1.23
C LYS A 158 -4.45 -21.30 2.36
N ASP A 159 -5.15 -21.97 3.26
CA ASP A 159 -5.61 -21.37 4.52
C ASP A 159 -4.48 -20.61 5.22
N LYS A 160 -4.77 -19.39 5.68
CA LYS A 160 -3.84 -18.53 6.44
C LYS A 160 -2.60 -18.05 5.67
N GLU A 161 -2.56 -18.23 4.35
CA GLU A 161 -1.63 -17.49 3.48
C GLU A 161 -2.10 -16.05 3.22
N GLU A 162 -3.38 -15.78 3.46
CA GLU A 162 -3.98 -14.48 3.28
C GLU A 162 -4.32 -13.83 4.62
N LEU A 163 -3.94 -12.57 4.73
CA LEU A 163 -4.16 -11.70 5.86
C LEU A 163 -4.97 -10.50 5.36
N GLN A 164 -6.10 -10.21 5.98
CA GLN A 164 -6.88 -9.01 5.71
C GLN A 164 -6.59 -8.00 6.82
N LEU A 165 -6.29 -6.76 6.46
CA LEU A 165 -6.23 -5.62 7.36
C LEU A 165 -7.40 -4.70 7.03
N SER A 166 -8.29 -4.47 7.99
CA SER A 166 -9.35 -3.47 7.89
C SER A 166 -8.91 -2.24 8.69
N THR A 167 -8.72 -1.11 8.02
CA THR A 167 -8.37 0.17 8.65
C THR A 167 -9.62 0.78 9.27
N ARG A 168 -9.54 1.22 10.52
CA ARG A 168 -10.63 1.92 11.23
C ARG A 168 -10.37 3.41 11.35
N GLN A 169 -9.11 3.79 11.50
CA GLN A 169 -8.72 5.18 11.61
C GLN A 169 -7.37 5.42 10.96
N SER A 170 -7.23 6.57 10.32
CA SER A 170 -5.99 7.12 9.79
C SER A 170 -5.88 8.58 10.22
N VAL A 171 -4.76 8.94 10.81
CA VAL A 171 -4.38 10.31 11.14
C VAL A 171 -3.12 10.63 10.37
N GLN A 172 -3.20 11.64 9.51
CA GLN A 172 -2.06 12.13 8.75
C GLN A 172 -1.78 13.58 9.12
N LYS A 173 -0.56 13.85 9.54
CA LYS A 173 -0.01 15.19 9.73
C LYS A 173 0.97 15.46 8.59
N THR A 174 0.83 16.61 7.97
CA THR A 174 1.70 17.05 6.89
C THR A 174 2.23 18.44 7.17
N VAL A 175 3.54 18.62 7.05
CA VAL A 175 4.21 19.91 7.16
C VAL A 175 4.88 20.21 5.83
N TYR A 176 4.64 21.40 5.29
CA TYR A 176 5.30 21.89 4.08
C TYR A 176 6.17 23.08 4.44
N ASP A 177 7.43 23.04 4.05
CA ASP A 177 8.32 24.19 4.03
C ASP A 177 8.55 24.62 2.58
N ILE A 178 8.12 25.84 2.24
CA ILE A 178 8.28 26.43 0.91
C ILE A 178 9.54 27.28 0.91
N ILE A 179 10.53 26.89 0.11
CA ILE A 179 11.85 27.51 0.03
C ILE A 179 11.96 28.27 -1.29
N TYR A 180 12.04 29.61 -1.21
CA TYR A 180 12.20 30.49 -2.36
C TYR A 180 13.68 30.64 -2.74
N PRO A 181 14.02 30.72 -4.04
CA PRO A 181 15.41 30.67 -4.54
C PRO A 181 16.28 31.83 -4.08
N ASN A 182 15.68 32.95 -3.69
CA ASN A 182 16.41 34.18 -3.43
C ASN A 182 16.72 34.38 -1.94
N ASN A 183 16.24 33.52 -1.03
CA ASN A 183 16.30 33.66 0.43
C ASN A 183 15.80 35.02 1.02
N ILE A 184 15.33 35.94 0.19
CA ILE A 184 14.76 37.23 0.60
C ILE A 184 13.33 37.04 1.14
N THR A 185 12.58 36.10 0.57
CA THR A 185 11.27 35.70 1.08
C THR A 185 11.47 34.67 2.20
N PRO A 186 10.91 34.88 3.41
CA PRO A 186 10.97 33.90 4.48
C PRO A 186 10.40 32.55 4.03
N THR A 187 10.94 31.47 4.59
CA THR A 187 10.34 30.14 4.44
C THR A 187 8.92 30.17 4.99
N THR A 188 7.95 29.78 4.16
CA THR A 188 6.56 29.63 4.60
C THR A 188 6.35 28.19 5.05
N THR A 189 5.92 28.02 6.30
CA THR A 189 5.55 26.70 6.84
C THR A 189 4.04 26.55 6.90
N ILE A 190 3.52 25.48 6.29
CA ILE A 190 2.09 25.12 6.30
C ILE A 190 1.94 23.79 7.04
N ASN A 191 0.99 23.73 7.97
CA ASN A 191 0.66 22.52 8.72
C ASN A 191 -0.76 22.06 8.37
N GLU A 192 -0.89 20.79 7.99
CA GLU A 192 -2.16 20.14 7.70
C GLU A 192 -2.32 18.91 8.60
N THR A 193 -3.51 18.71 9.16
CA THR A 193 -3.87 17.46 9.85
C THR A 193 -5.19 16.95 9.28
N ALA A 194 -5.18 15.71 8.80
CA ALA A 194 -6.34 15.02 8.32
C ALA A 194 -6.59 13.79 9.20
N THR A 195 -7.82 13.64 9.67
CA THR A 195 -8.27 12.44 10.39
C THR A 195 -9.41 11.83 9.59
N THR A 196 -9.24 10.57 9.21
CA THR A 196 -10.27 9.78 8.54
C THR A 196 -10.65 8.61 9.43
N THR A 197 -11.95 8.47 9.69
CA THR A 197 -12.52 7.29 10.35
C THR A 197 -13.29 6.51 9.30
N TYR A 198 -13.08 5.22 9.26
CA TYR A 198 -13.68 4.31 8.30
C TYR A 198 -14.69 3.42 9.02
N GLN A 199 -15.81 3.15 8.36
CA GLN A 199 -16.71 2.09 8.80
C GLN A 199 -16.04 0.72 8.59
N ASP A 200 -16.52 -0.29 9.32
CA ASP A 200 -15.98 -1.65 9.18
C ASP A 200 -16.05 -2.08 7.70
N ASN A 201 -14.91 -2.55 7.17
CA ASN A 201 -14.71 -3.01 5.80
C ASN A 201 -14.65 -1.94 4.70
N GLU A 202 -14.70 -0.65 5.03
CA GLU A 202 -14.61 0.42 4.02
C GLU A 202 -13.20 0.55 3.42
N ARG A 203 -12.16 0.35 4.24
CA ARG A 203 -10.76 0.34 3.79
C ARG A 203 -10.08 -0.96 4.18
N GLN A 204 -9.87 -1.83 3.19
CA GLN A 204 -9.26 -3.15 3.37
C GLN A 204 -7.98 -3.30 2.54
N GLU A 205 -6.95 -3.90 3.14
CA GLU A 205 -5.77 -4.40 2.45
C GLU A 205 -5.76 -5.93 2.52
N LEU A 206 -5.48 -6.59 1.40
CA LEU A 206 -5.31 -8.03 1.34
C LEU A 206 -3.85 -8.38 1.10
N TRP A 207 -3.28 -9.08 2.06
CA TRP A 207 -1.87 -9.43 2.11
C TRP A 207 -1.71 -10.92 1.89
N ARG A 208 -0.91 -11.31 0.91
CA ARG A 208 -0.41 -12.65 0.74
C ARG A 208 0.93 -12.78 1.46
N LEU A 209 0.95 -13.54 2.56
CA LEU A 209 2.16 -13.80 3.32
C LEU A 209 2.96 -14.94 2.69
N ILE A 210 4.11 -14.61 2.12
CA ILE A 210 5.02 -15.57 1.45
C ILE A 210 5.74 -16.44 2.48
N GLY A 211 6.20 -15.83 3.59
CA GLY A 211 6.84 -16.54 4.69
C GLY A 211 6.83 -15.76 6.00
N LEU A 212 6.65 -16.48 7.11
CA LEU A 212 6.72 -15.98 8.50
C LEU A 212 7.87 -16.66 9.25
N LYS A 213 9.11 -16.20 9.03
CA LYS A 213 10.32 -16.80 9.59
C LYS A 213 10.72 -16.10 10.89
N GLY A 214 9.99 -16.35 11.99
CA GLY A 214 10.35 -15.85 13.33
C GLY A 214 10.50 -14.34 13.41
N ASN A 215 11.69 -13.85 13.08
CA ASN A 215 12.09 -12.44 13.03
C ASN A 215 11.91 -11.75 11.67
N LYS A 216 11.46 -12.46 10.64
CA LYS A 216 11.35 -11.93 9.28
C LYS A 216 10.05 -12.37 8.61
N THR A 217 9.35 -11.42 8.00
CA THR A 217 8.14 -11.69 7.24
C THR A 217 8.19 -11.03 5.88
N ILE A 218 7.89 -11.81 4.83
CA ILE A 218 7.73 -11.28 3.47
C ILE A 218 6.25 -11.37 3.09
N ALA A 219 5.68 -10.26 2.66
CA ALA A 219 4.31 -10.16 2.24
C ALA A 219 4.19 -9.46 0.89
N THR A 220 3.25 -9.91 0.07
CA THR A 220 2.79 -9.19 -1.11
C THR A 220 1.39 -8.66 -0.83
N ILE A 221 1.20 -7.36 -0.96
CA ILE A 221 -0.12 -6.74 -0.89
C ILE A 221 -0.70 -6.74 -2.30
N GLU A 222 -1.84 -7.38 -2.43
CA GLU A 222 -2.67 -7.35 -3.63
C GLU A 222 -3.91 -6.52 -3.33
N ASN A 223 -3.91 -5.28 -3.80
CA ASN A 223 -5.14 -4.51 -3.79
C ASN A 223 -6.05 -5.05 -4.90
N LYS A 224 -7.33 -5.28 -4.58
CA LYS A 224 -8.33 -5.53 -5.63
C LYS A 224 -8.33 -4.31 -6.55
N PRO A 225 -8.36 -4.48 -7.89
CA PRO A 225 -8.52 -3.35 -8.78
C PRO A 225 -9.76 -2.56 -8.37
N GLN A 226 -9.57 -1.30 -8.01
CA GLN A 226 -10.67 -0.41 -7.69
C GLN A 226 -11.02 0.37 -8.96
N THR A 227 -12.28 0.32 -9.35
CA THR A 227 -12.81 1.10 -10.46
C THR A 227 -13.74 2.17 -9.90
N ASP A 228 -13.29 3.41 -9.92
CA ASP A 228 -14.11 4.56 -9.54
C ASP A 228 -14.72 5.17 -10.81
N THR A 229 -16.04 5.40 -10.79
CA THR A 229 -16.75 6.05 -11.89
C THR A 229 -17.26 7.41 -11.42
N LYS A 230 -16.91 8.46 -12.17
CA LYS A 230 -17.35 9.84 -11.93
C LYS A 230 -17.99 10.40 -13.18
N THR A 231 -19.22 10.91 -13.06
CA THR A 231 -19.89 11.67 -14.12
C THR A 231 -19.56 13.14 -13.96
N VAL A 232 -19.11 13.78 -15.03
CA VAL A 232 -18.82 15.21 -15.07
C VAL A 232 -19.69 15.85 -16.15
N SER A 233 -20.60 16.73 -15.74
CA SER A 233 -21.38 17.57 -16.66
C SER A 233 -20.68 18.90 -16.83
N GLN A 234 -20.44 19.30 -18.08
CA GLN A 234 -19.92 20.62 -18.43
C GLN A 234 -20.87 21.28 -19.43
N THR A 235 -20.96 22.61 -19.39
CA THR A 235 -21.71 23.38 -20.38
C THR A 235 -20.71 24.23 -21.14
N THR A 236 -20.52 23.94 -22.42
CA THR A 236 -19.71 24.79 -23.33
C THR A 236 -20.66 25.41 -24.35
N GLY A 237 -21.06 26.67 -24.14
CA GLY A 237 -22.14 27.31 -24.92
C GLY A 237 -23.55 26.90 -24.48
N ASN A 238 -24.51 26.78 -25.42
CA ASN A 238 -25.90 26.34 -25.14
C ASN A 238 -26.10 24.81 -25.18
N GLN A 239 -25.03 24.01 -25.24
CA GLN A 239 -25.12 22.56 -25.33
C GLN A 239 -24.52 21.93 -24.06
N PRO A 240 -25.32 21.26 -23.22
CA PRO A 240 -24.79 20.48 -22.11
C PRO A 240 -24.07 19.24 -22.65
N THR A 241 -22.84 19.00 -22.18
CA THR A 241 -22.11 17.77 -22.43
C THR A 241 -21.91 17.01 -21.12
N THR A 242 -22.19 15.70 -21.15
CA THR A 242 -21.96 14.81 -20.01
C THR A 242 -20.85 13.84 -20.39
N SER A 243 -19.74 13.89 -19.66
CA SER A 243 -18.63 12.96 -19.81
C SER A 243 -18.62 11.97 -18.66
N THR A 244 -18.36 10.70 -18.96
CA THR A 244 -18.14 9.67 -17.94
C THR A 244 -16.65 9.38 -17.83
N LEU A 245 -16.11 9.50 -16.62
CA LEU A 245 -14.73 9.13 -16.31
C LEU A 245 -14.77 7.82 -15.53
N SER A 246 -14.08 6.80 -16.04
CA SER A 246 -13.83 5.55 -15.32
C SER A 246 -12.34 5.42 -15.06
N THR A 247 -11.94 5.33 -13.79
CA THR A 247 -10.54 5.16 -13.41
C THR A 247 -10.36 3.80 -12.76
N THR A 248 -9.45 3.00 -13.31
CA THR A 248 -9.06 1.70 -12.74
C THR A 248 -7.62 1.76 -12.26
N VAL A 249 -7.39 1.36 -11.01
CA VAL A 249 -6.05 1.30 -10.40
C VAL A 249 -5.65 -0.17 -10.20
N LYS A 250 -4.49 -0.55 -10.74
CA LYS A 250 -3.81 -1.82 -10.44
C LYS A 250 -2.57 -1.53 -9.60
N GLN A 251 -2.47 -2.19 -8.46
CA GLN A 251 -1.37 -2.01 -7.51
C GLN A 251 -0.82 -3.37 -7.06
N LEU A 252 0.50 -3.51 -7.16
CA LEU A 252 1.24 -4.61 -6.57
C LEU A 252 2.28 -4.05 -5.63
N THR A 253 2.27 -4.48 -4.37
CA THR A 253 3.28 -4.06 -3.39
C THR A 253 3.93 -5.27 -2.76
N THR A 254 5.26 -5.27 -2.63
CA THR A 254 5.99 -6.25 -1.84
C THR A 254 6.61 -5.54 -0.64
N ILE A 255 6.45 -6.13 0.54
CA ILE A 255 6.95 -5.59 1.80
C ILE A 255 7.80 -6.65 2.50
N LEU A 256 8.94 -6.21 3.02
CA LEU A 256 9.74 -6.95 3.97
C LEU A 256 9.61 -6.35 5.37
N LEU A 257 9.12 -7.15 6.31
CA LEU A 257 9.05 -6.85 7.73
C LEU A 257 10.16 -7.58 8.49
N GLN A 258 10.76 -6.91 9.45
CA GLN A 258 11.75 -7.47 10.36
C GLN A 258 11.48 -6.98 11.78
N ASP A 259 11.50 -7.89 12.76
CA ASP A 259 11.36 -7.55 14.19
C ASP A 259 12.71 -7.12 14.82
#